data_AF-A0A8R1E4C9-F1
#
_entry.id   AF-A0A8R1E4C9-F1
#
_cell.length_a   1.000
_cell.length_b   1.000
_cell.length_c   1.000
_cell.angle_alpha   90.00
_cell.angle_beta   90.00
_cell.angle_gamma   90.00
#
_symmetry.space_group_name_H-M   'P 1'
#
loop_
_entity.id
_entity.type
_entity.pdbx_description
1 polymer ?
#
loop_
_entity_poly.entity_id
_entity_poly.type
_entity_poly.pdbx_seq_one_letter_code
_entity_poly.pdbx_strand_id
1 'polypeptide(L)' 'MTGKYLLNDFPKFQTDRSILRIFAEFFADPTYFPGRCAKIVGPKGVILGYIGALHPEVITSFGLTLPCGAVEFNVEPFL' A
#
# COMPACT_ATOMS: atom_id res chain seq x y z
N MET A 1 18.15 -14.11 -13.30
CA MET A 1 17.62 -12.74 -13.39
C MET A 1 16.46 -12.59 -12.41
N THR A 2 16.72 -12.73 -11.12
CA THR A 2 15.68 -12.71 -10.07
C THR A 2 15.96 -11.51 -9.20
N GLY A 3 15.35 -10.38 -9.57
CA GLY A 3 15.56 -9.07 -8.97
C GLY A 3 15.19 -9.10 -7.50
N LYS A 4 16.21 -9.19 -6.66
CA LYS A 4 16.17 -8.81 -5.26
C LYS A 4 15.87 -7.30 -5.20
N TYR A 5 14.60 -6.91 -5.34
CA TYR A 5 14.16 -5.64 -4.81
C TYR A 5 14.04 -5.84 -3.31
N LEU A 6 15.19 -5.69 -2.66
CA LEU A 6 15.35 -5.82 -1.23
C LEU A 6 14.42 -4.78 -0.60
N LEU A 7 13.50 -5.26 0.25
CA LEU A 7 12.76 -4.47 1.26
C LEU A 7 13.66 -3.55 2.11
N ASN A 8 14.98 -3.67 1.98
CA ASN A 8 16.00 -2.93 2.72
C ASN A 8 16.53 -1.68 2.00
N ASP A 9 16.24 -1.47 0.72
CA ASP A 9 16.70 -0.28 -0.03
C ASP A 9 15.73 0.90 0.07
N PHE A 10 14.53 0.68 0.60
CA PHE A 10 13.65 1.77 0.97
C PHE A 10 14.18 2.41 2.25
N PRO A 11 14.29 3.74 2.32
CA PRO A 11 14.71 4.40 3.55
C PRO A 11 13.78 3.94 4.66
N LYS A 12 14.32 3.23 5.65
CA LYS A 12 13.62 2.96 6.91
C LYS A 12 13.36 4.33 7.52
N PHE A 13 12.18 4.90 7.27
CA PHE A 13 11.89 6.26 7.65
C PHE A 13 11.82 6.31 9.18
N GLN A 14 12.91 6.82 9.77
CA GLN A 14 13.14 6.90 11.20
C GLN A 14 11.92 7.53 11.87
N THR A 15 11.23 6.74 12.71
CA THR A 15 10.01 7.12 13.41
C THR A 15 10.31 8.19 14.46
N ASP A 16 10.43 9.45 14.05
CA ASP A 16 10.43 10.58 14.96
C ASP A 16 8.99 10.77 15.49
N ARG A 17 8.79 10.44 16.77
CA ARG A 17 7.48 10.38 17.44
C ARG A 17 6.81 11.76 17.63
N SER A 18 7.49 12.84 17.24
CA SER A 18 7.05 14.22 17.50
C SER A 18 6.18 14.84 16.40
N ILE A 19 5.98 14.15 15.25
CA ILE A 19 5.31 14.74 14.09
C ILE A 19 4.21 13.81 13.56
N LEU A 20 2.98 14.33 13.49
CA LEU A 20 1.81 13.64 12.94
C LEU A 20 2.04 13.44 11.43
N ARG A 21 2.47 12.25 11.01
CA ARG A 21 2.77 11.93 9.60
C ARG A 21 2.00 10.70 9.15
N ILE A 22 1.58 10.74 7.89
CA ILE A 22 1.02 9.61 7.16
C ILE A 22 2.02 9.26 6.06
N PHE A 23 2.35 7.98 5.92
CA PHE A 23 3.28 7.48 4.92
C PHE A 23 2.83 6.12 4.37
N ALA A 24 3.39 5.72 3.24
CA ALA A 24 3.05 4.45 2.60
C ALA A 24 4.26 3.48 2.70
N GLU A 25 4.00 2.26 3.15
CA GLU A 25 4.99 1.18 3.19
C GLU A 25 4.62 0.08 2.20
N PHE A 26 5.61 -0.57 1.59
CA PHE A 26 5.35 -1.68 0.68
C PHE A 26 4.52 -2.78 1.36
N PHE A 27 3.54 -3.30 0.62
CA PHE A 27 2.71 -4.41 1.04
C PHE A 27 2.57 -5.40 -0.11
N ALA A 28 2.49 -6.69 0.22
CA ALA A 28 2.34 -7.76 -0.77
C ALA A 28 0.99 -8.43 -0.54
N ASP A 29 0.09 -8.27 -1.50
CA ASP A 29 -1.24 -8.86 -1.47
C ASP A 29 -1.58 -9.39 -2.87
N PRO A 30 -2.09 -10.63 -2.99
CA PRO A 30 -2.39 -11.27 -4.28
C PRO A 30 -3.52 -10.59 -5.07
N THR A 31 -4.38 -9.79 -4.42
CA THR A 31 -5.41 -9.00 -5.10
C THR A 31 -4.84 -7.81 -5.87
N TYR A 32 -3.60 -7.44 -5.56
CA TYR A 32 -2.87 -6.36 -6.20
C TYR A 32 -1.72 -6.88 -7.05
N PHE A 33 -1.25 -6.04 -7.98
CA PHE A 33 -0.09 -6.35 -8.77
C PHE A 33 1.17 -6.38 -7.89
N PRO A 34 1.99 -7.44 -7.95
CA PRO A 34 3.21 -7.56 -7.14
C PRO A 34 4.14 -6.36 -7.35
N GLY A 35 4.66 -5.78 -6.28
CA GLY A 35 5.51 -4.59 -6.39
C GLY A 35 4.74 -3.26 -6.50
N ARG A 36 3.40 -3.29 -6.60
CA ARG A 36 2.54 -2.11 -6.81
C ARG A 36 1.42 -2.00 -5.78
N CYS A 37 1.70 -2.42 -4.55
CA CYS A 37 0.82 -2.27 -3.40
C CYS A 37 1.59 -1.66 -2.22
N ALA A 38 0.92 -0.78 -1.48
CA ALA A 38 1.43 -0.17 -0.27
C ALA A 38 0.33 -0.03 0.77
N LYS A 39 0.67 -0.22 2.04
CA LYS A 39 -0.21 0.08 3.18
C LYS A 39 0.04 1.51 3.65
N ILE A 40 -1.03 2.22 3.97
CA ILE A 40 -1.00 3.58 4.50
C ILE A 40 -0.87 3.48 6.01
N VAL A 41 0.23 4.00 6.54
CA VAL A 41 0.57 3.98 7.96
C VAL A 41 0.45 5.39 8.52
N GLY A 42 -0.36 5.53 9.55
CA GLY A 42 -0.59 6.77 10.27
C GLY A 42 0.26 6.90 11.53
N PRO A 43 -0.01 7.96 12.33
CA PRO A 43 0.65 8.19 13.60
C PRO A 43 0.52 6.99 14.52
N LYS A 44 1.56 6.75 15.33
CA LYS A 44 1.62 5.60 16.27
C LYS A 44 1.58 4.21 15.60
N GLY A 45 1.80 4.14 14.28
CA GLY A 45 1.84 2.86 13.55
C GLY A 45 0.46 2.28 13.22
N VAL A 46 -0.60 3.08 13.34
CA VAL A 46 -1.96 2.66 12.96
C VAL A 46 -2.01 2.47 11.44
N ILE A 47 -2.51 1.32 10.99
CA ILE A 47 -2.78 1.10 9.56
C ILE A 47 -4.07 1.84 9.23
N LEU A 48 -3.95 2.86 8.38
CA LEU A 48 -5.08 3.65 7.91
C LEU A 48 -5.72 3.05 6.67
N GLY A 49 -5.05 2.16 5.95
CA GLY A 49 -5.62 1.49 4.79
C GLY A 49 -4.58 1.00 3.79
N TYR A 50 -4.99 0.80 2.54
CA TYR A 50 -4.18 0.20 1.49
C TYR A 50 -4.35 0.92 0.16
N ILE A 51 -3.29 0.97 -0.64
CA ILE A 51 -3.32 1.55 -1.98
C ILE A 51 -2.52 0.68 -2.94
N GLY A 52 -3.05 0.43 -4.13
CA GLY A 52 -2.30 -0.32 -5.13
C GLY A 52 -3.00 -0.47 -6.47
N ALA A 53 -2.26 -0.98 -7.45
CA ALA A 53 -2.81 -1.41 -8.73
C ALA A 53 -3.43 -2.81 -8.59
N LEU A 54 -4.67 -3.00 -9.03
CA LEU A 54 -5.35 -4.29 -8.95
C LEU A 54 -4.70 -5.31 -9.89
N HIS A 55 -4.74 -6.58 -9.50
CA HIS A 55 -4.30 -7.67 -10.36
C HIS A 55 -5.27 -7.84 -11.55
N PRO A 56 -4.78 -8.10 -12.78
CA PRO A 56 -5.65 -8.28 -13.95
C PRO A 56 -6.74 -9.34 -13.79
N GLU A 57 -6.46 -10.40 -13.00
CA GLU A 57 -7.44 -11.44 -12.68
C GLU A 57 -8.62 -10.92 -11.85
N VAL A 58 -8.36 -9.99 -10.93
CA VAL A 58 -9.41 -9.32 -10.15
C VAL A 58 -10.20 -8.40 -11.08
N ILE A 59 -9.51 -7.56 -11.87
CA ILE A 59 -10.13 -6.63 -12.83
C ILE A 59 -11.10 -7.37 -13.76
N THR A 60 -10.66 -8.49 -14.34
CA THR A 60 -11.47 -9.31 -15.25
C THR A 60 -12.63 -10.01 -14.53
N SER A 61 -12.43 -10.48 -13.30
CA SER A 61 -13.49 -11.08 -12.48
C SER A 61 -14.60 -10.09 -12.15
N PHE A 62 -14.27 -8.81 -12.00
CA PHE A 62 -15.24 -7.72 -11.78
C PHE A 62 -15.79 -7.12 -13.09
N GLY A 63 -15.45 -7.68 -14.26
CA GLY A 63 -15.96 -7.23 -15.56
C GLY A 63 -15.39 -5.89 -16.04
N LEU A 64 -14.27 -5.45 -15.46
CA LEU A 64 -13.59 -4.22 -15.87
C LEU A 64 -12.66 -4.51 -17.05
N THR A 65 -12.61 -3.60 -18.01
CA THR A 65 -11.79 -3.74 -19.24
C THR A 65 -10.51 -2.90 -19.23
N LEU A 66 -10.32 -2.07 -18.22
CA LEU A 66 -9.21 -1.13 -18.10
C LEU A 66 -8.39 -1.40 -16.83
N PRO A 67 -7.07 -1.12 -16.85
CA PRO A 67 -6.24 -1.20 -15.66
C PRO A 67 -6.78 -0.25 -14.58
N CYS A 68 -6.96 -0.77 -13.36
CA CYS A 68 -7.57 -0.04 -12.26
C CYS A 68 -6.67 -0.07 -11.02
N GLY A 69 -6.61 1.06 -10.32
CA GLY A 69 -6.03 1.14 -8.98
C GLY A 69 -7.13 1.31 -7.95
N ALA A 70 -6.93 0.72 -6.77
CA ALA A 70 -7.82 0.86 -5.63
C ALA A 70 -7.08 1.51 -4.47
N VAL A 71 -7.81 2.37 -3.74
CA VAL A 71 -7.39 2.92 -2.46
C VAL A 71 -8.50 2.70 -1.44
N GLU A 72 -8.13 2.14 -0.30
CA GLU A 72 -8.98 1.96 0.87
C GLU A 72 -8.38 2.79 2.00
N PHE A 73 -9.22 3.54 2.71
CA PHE A 73 -8.79 4.40 3.80
C PHE A 73 -9.84 4.46 4.89
N ASN A 74 -9.46 4.10 6.12
CA ASN A 74 -10.27 4.24 7.32
C ASN A 74 -10.12 5.67 7.88
N VAL A 75 -11.24 6.39 7.93
CA VAL A 75 -11.31 7.76 8.44
C VAL A 75 -11.61 7.85 9.94
N GLU A 76 -12.06 6.76 10.58
CA GLU A 76 -12.39 6.74 12.02
C GLU A 76 -11.27 7.27 12.93
N PRO A 77 -9.96 7.03 12.65
CA PRO A 77 -8.88 7.55 13.50
C PRO A 77 -8.72 9.08 13.47
N PHE A 78 -9.45 9.78 12.60
CA PHE A 78 -9.41 11.24 12.45
C PHE A 78 -10.64 11.95 13.03
N LEU A 79 -11.64 11.21 13.49
CA LEU A 79 -12.83 11.74 14.17
C LEU A 79 -12.55 11.91 15.67
#